data_AF-X1PUP8-F1
#
_entry.id   AF-X1PUP8-F1
#
_cell.length_a   1.000
_cell.length_b   1.000
_cell.length_c   1.000
_cell.angle_alpha   90.00
_cell.angle_beta   90.00
_cell.angle_gamma   90.00
#
_symmetry.space_group_name_H-M   'P 1'
#
loop_
_entity.id
_entity.type
_entity.pdbx_description
1 polymer ?
#
loop_
_entity_poly.entity_id
_entity_poly.type
_entity_poly.pdbx_seq_one_letter_code
_entity_poly.pdbx_strand_id
1 'polypeptide(L)'
;LEGVEKPGQKRIINRKKFKYDKLKEDLVNSDSREYKIFTEFTKLIYIRKSEKAFHPNGKQEVLFLKKGIFSLLRTSPDGGKKIIALHNVTNNMQKFCFTKNQYGLNKKECFDIISEKTINIEKISLKPYQIMWLKIF
;
A
#
# COMPACT_ATOMS: atom_id res chain seq x y z
N LEU A 1 29.21 -11.53 1.15
CA LEU A 1 28.40 -11.25 2.35
C LEU A 1 29.35 -10.95 3.50
N GLU A 2 29.82 -9.70 3.62
CA GLU A 2 30.67 -9.31 4.75
C GLU A 2 29.78 -8.99 5.96
N GLY A 3 29.95 -9.71 7.07
CA GLY A 3 29.24 -9.45 8.33
C GLY A 3 28.52 -10.65 8.99
N VAL A 4 28.70 -11.88 8.49
CA VAL A 4 28.01 -13.07 9.03
C VAL A 4 28.87 -13.86 10.04
N GLU A 5 30.12 -13.47 10.30
CA GLU A 5 31.06 -14.32 11.04
C GLU A 5 31.17 -14.05 12.55
N LYS A 6 30.36 -13.15 13.15
CA LYS A 6 30.39 -12.89 14.60
C LYS A 6 29.03 -13.17 15.27
N PRO A 7 28.90 -14.25 16.07
CA PRO A 7 27.67 -14.54 16.80
C PRO A 7 27.43 -13.44 17.84
N GLY A 8 26.35 -12.67 17.69
CA GLY A 8 25.98 -11.54 18.55
C GLY A 8 25.67 -10.24 17.82
N GLN A 9 26.03 -10.11 16.54
CA GLN A 9 25.91 -8.86 15.77
C GLN A 9 24.85 -8.86 14.65
N LYS A 10 23.81 -9.71 14.75
CA LYS A 10 22.74 -9.80 13.73
C LYS A 10 22.01 -8.47 13.46
N ARG A 11 22.02 -7.53 14.42
CA ARG A 11 21.43 -6.18 14.27
C ARG A 11 22.27 -5.24 13.38
N ILE A 12 23.56 -5.49 13.18
CA ILE A 12 24.45 -4.65 12.36
C ILE A 12 24.10 -4.78 10.87
N ILE A 13 23.62 -5.95 10.44
CA ILE A 13 23.22 -6.22 9.06
C ILE A 13 22.09 -5.27 8.60
N ASN A 14 21.16 -4.91 9.49
CA ASN A 14 20.07 -3.97 9.21
C ASN A 14 20.48 -2.49 9.35
N ARG A 15 21.77 -2.19 9.58
CA ARG A 15 22.33 -0.84 9.68
C ARG A 15 23.34 -0.56 8.56
N LYS A 16 23.04 -1.02 7.35
CA LYS A 16 23.86 -0.75 6.15
C LYS A 16 24.13 0.75 6.05
N LYS A 17 25.40 1.15 6.01
CA LYS A 17 25.81 2.51 5.69
C LYS A 17 25.82 2.67 4.18
N PHE A 18 25.08 3.65 3.67
CA PHE A 18 25.12 4.00 2.26
C PHE A 18 26.32 4.90 1.99
N LYS A 19 27.07 4.62 0.92
CA LYS A 19 28.05 5.56 0.38
C LYS A 19 27.26 6.62 -0.40
N TYR A 20 27.42 7.88 -0.02
CA TYR A 20 26.62 8.98 -0.55
C TYR A 20 26.67 9.06 -2.08
N ASP A 21 27.87 9.06 -2.67
CA ASP A 21 28.04 9.20 -4.13
C ASP A 21 27.36 8.06 -4.88
N LYS A 22 27.54 6.82 -4.40
CA LYS A 22 26.91 5.66 -5.01
C LYS A 22 25.38 5.70 -4.91
N LEU A 23 24.85 6.09 -3.75
CA LEU A 23 23.41 6.24 -3.57
C LEU A 23 22.84 7.33 -4.48
N LYS A 24 23.56 8.44 -4.63
CA LYS A 24 23.17 9.54 -5.53
C LYS A 24 23.11 9.07 -6.99
N GLU A 25 24.08 8.30 -7.44
CA GLU A 25 24.06 7.67 -8.78
C GLU A 25 22.88 6.70 -8.93
N ASP A 26 22.66 5.84 -7.94
CA ASP A 26 21.58 4.86 -8.00
C ASP A 26 20.20 5.56 -8.01
N LEU A 27 20.04 6.68 -7.28
CA LEU A 27 18.81 7.48 -7.26
C LEU A 27 18.55 8.32 -8.51
N VAL A 28 19.47 8.39 -9.47
CA VAL A 28 19.21 9.00 -10.80
C VAL A 28 19.08 7.95 -11.91
N ASN A 29 19.47 6.70 -11.65
CA ASN A 29 19.32 5.59 -12.58
C ASN A 29 17.94 4.95 -12.45
N SER A 30 17.07 5.11 -13.45
CA SER A 30 15.70 4.59 -13.45
C SER A 30 15.60 3.06 -13.35
N ASP A 31 16.66 2.34 -13.71
CA ASP A 31 16.68 0.88 -13.63
C ASP A 31 17.10 0.35 -12.27
N SER A 32 17.70 1.20 -11.41
CA SER A 32 18.15 0.81 -10.09
C SER A 32 16.97 0.44 -9.17
N ARG A 33 17.26 -0.39 -8.17
CA ARG A 33 16.29 -0.74 -7.14
C ARG A 33 15.94 0.47 -6.28
N GLU A 34 16.96 1.26 -5.94
CA GLU A 34 16.88 2.45 -5.09
C GLU A 34 15.94 3.49 -5.71
N TYR A 35 16.10 3.79 -7.01
CA TYR A 35 15.21 4.70 -7.74
C TYR A 35 13.77 4.20 -7.73
N LYS A 36 13.55 2.93 -8.14
CA LYS A 36 12.21 2.34 -8.23
C LYS A 36 11.50 2.38 -6.87
N ILE A 37 12.18 1.99 -5.80
CA ILE A 37 11.61 2.03 -4.44
C ILE A 37 11.36 3.48 -4.03
N PHE A 38 12.37 4.34 -4.11
CA PHE A 38 12.26 5.73 -3.65
C PHE A 38 11.12 6.47 -4.33
N THR A 39 11.01 6.37 -5.66
CA THR A 39 9.99 7.04 -6.45
C THR A 39 8.59 6.53 -6.12
N GLU A 40 8.36 5.22 -6.12
CA GLU A 40 7.04 4.65 -5.83
C GLU A 40 6.60 4.89 -4.38
N PHE A 41 7.51 4.77 -3.41
CA PHE A 41 7.20 5.04 -2.01
C PHE A 41 6.88 6.51 -1.78
N THR A 42 7.63 7.40 -2.42
CA THR A 42 7.39 8.85 -2.37
C THR A 42 6.01 9.18 -2.97
N LYS A 43 5.65 8.60 -4.11
CA LYS A 43 4.31 8.73 -4.72
C LYS A 43 3.21 8.31 -3.74
N LEU A 44 3.35 7.15 -3.09
CA LEU A 44 2.38 6.69 -2.09
C LEU A 44 2.26 7.62 -0.89
N ILE A 45 3.38 8.22 -0.43
CA ILE A 45 3.35 9.22 0.65
C ILE A 45 2.57 10.46 0.22
N TYR A 46 2.76 10.95 -1.01
CA TYR A 46 2.01 12.09 -1.53
C TYR A 46 0.51 11.81 -1.59
N ILE A 47 0.12 10.66 -2.17
CA ILE A 47 -1.29 10.22 -2.22
C ILE A 47 -1.88 10.10 -0.81
N ARG A 48 -1.13 9.53 0.15
CA ARG A 48 -1.58 9.40 1.53
C ARG A 48 -1.81 10.78 2.18
N LYS A 49 -0.94 11.75 1.91
CA LYS A 49 -1.05 13.12 2.46
C LYS A 49 -2.24 13.88 1.90
N SER A 50 -2.66 13.62 0.65
CA SER A 50 -3.78 14.31 0.02
C SER A 50 -5.16 13.80 0.46
N GLU A 51 -5.23 12.67 1.18
CA GLU A 51 -6.48 12.01 1.50
C GLU A 51 -6.79 12.07 3.01
N LYS A 52 -7.84 12.83 3.37
CA LYS A 52 -8.27 13.02 4.77
C LYS A 52 -8.57 11.72 5.51
N ALA A 53 -8.96 10.65 4.81
CA ALA A 53 -9.22 9.35 5.42
C ALA A 53 -7.97 8.74 6.09
N PHE A 54 -6.76 9.11 5.65
CA PHE A 54 -5.50 8.69 6.26
C PHE A 54 -4.99 9.60 7.38
N HIS A 55 -5.81 10.53 7.88
CA HIS A 55 -5.46 11.33 9.05
C HIS A 55 -5.13 10.40 10.25
N PRO A 56 -4.07 10.67 11.03
CA PRO A 56 -3.63 9.78 12.10
C PRO A 56 -4.70 9.54 13.17
N ASN A 57 -5.45 10.58 13.54
CA ASN A 57 -6.56 10.48 14.51
C ASN A 57 -7.87 9.92 13.89
N GLY A 58 -7.85 9.50 12.63
CA GLY A 58 -8.99 8.88 11.97
C GLY A 58 -9.18 7.43 12.42
N LYS A 59 -10.42 6.94 12.37
CA LYS A 59 -10.75 5.56 12.73
C LYS A 59 -10.12 4.57 11.74
N GLN A 60 -9.68 3.43 12.27
CA GLN A 60 -9.23 2.28 11.49
C GLN A 60 -9.99 1.04 11.91
N GLU A 61 -10.47 0.28 10.94
CA GLU A 61 -11.13 -1.01 11.14
C GLU A 61 -10.46 -2.07 10.27
N VAL A 62 -10.18 -3.24 10.84
CA VAL A 62 -9.65 -4.37 10.09
C VAL A 62 -10.81 -5.11 9.43
N LEU A 63 -10.72 -5.36 8.12
CA LEU A 63 -11.72 -6.08 7.37
C LEU A 63 -11.21 -7.49 7.05
N PHE A 64 -12.03 -8.50 7.31
CA PHE A 64 -11.71 -9.90 7.02
C PHE A 64 -12.35 -10.35 5.70
N LEU A 65 -11.88 -9.79 4.58
CA LEU A 65 -12.49 -9.99 3.26
C LEU A 65 -12.11 -11.33 2.61
N LYS A 66 -10.82 -11.68 2.65
CA LYS A 66 -10.28 -12.90 2.04
C LYS A 66 -8.94 -13.25 2.67
N LYS A 67 -8.67 -14.54 2.89
CA LYS A 67 -7.33 -15.03 3.22
C LYS A 67 -6.32 -14.58 2.16
N GLY A 68 -5.19 -14.03 2.59
CA GLY A 68 -4.14 -13.51 1.69
C GLY A 68 -4.32 -12.05 1.25
N ILE A 69 -5.42 -11.40 1.61
CA ILE A 69 -5.59 -9.95 1.47
C ILE A 69 -5.69 -9.33 2.86
N PHE A 70 -4.76 -8.44 3.19
CA PHE A 70 -4.87 -7.60 4.37
C PHE A 70 -5.66 -6.34 4.01
N SER A 71 -6.77 -6.13 4.73
CA SER A 71 -7.75 -5.09 4.39
C SER A 71 -8.04 -4.18 5.57
N LEU A 72 -8.06 -2.88 5.31
CA LEU A 72 -8.39 -1.85 6.30
C LEU A 72 -9.45 -0.91 5.75
N LEU A 73 -10.41 -0.52 6.59
CA LEU A 73 -11.23 0.66 6.36
C LEU A 73 -10.65 1.83 7.16
N ARG A 74 -10.25 2.88 6.47
CA ARG A 74 -9.79 4.14 7.05
C ARG A 74 -10.89 5.19 6.92
N THR A 75 -11.20 5.86 8.02
CA THR A 75 -12.24 6.91 8.07
C THR A 75 -11.63 8.18 8.66
N SER A 76 -11.88 9.33 8.05
CA SER A 76 -11.44 10.63 8.58
C SER A 76 -12.08 10.94 9.94
N PRO A 77 -11.48 11.82 10.76
CA PRO A 77 -12.02 12.16 12.09
C PRO A 77 -13.45 12.72 12.05
N ASP A 78 -13.81 13.44 10.98
CA ASP A 78 -15.15 13.97 10.74
C ASP A 78 -16.14 12.93 10.18
N GLY A 79 -15.70 11.69 9.94
CA GLY A 79 -16.53 10.61 9.37
C GLY A 79 -16.80 10.72 7.85
N GLY A 80 -16.46 11.85 7.22
CA GLY A 80 -16.93 12.21 5.88
C GLY A 80 -16.11 11.64 4.73
N LYS A 81 -14.91 11.11 4.98
CA LYS A 81 -14.03 10.50 3.95
C LYS A 81 -13.64 9.11 4.38
N LYS A 82 -13.80 8.14 3.47
CA LYS A 82 -13.53 6.73 3.71
C LYS A 82 -12.72 6.13 2.57
N ILE A 83 -11.76 5.28 2.92
CA ILE A 83 -10.94 4.51 1.98
C ILE A 83 -10.86 3.06 2.46
N ILE A 84 -11.14 2.12 1.57
CA ILE A 84 -10.80 0.70 1.78
C ILE A 84 -9.41 0.46 1.17
N ALA A 85 -8.45 0.15 2.03
CA ALA A 85 -7.10 -0.21 1.61
C ALA A 85 -6.96 -1.73 1.54
N LEU A 86 -6.66 -2.26 0.35
CA LEU A 86 -6.48 -3.68 0.06
C LEU A 86 -5.01 -3.96 -0.23
N HIS A 87 -4.43 -4.95 0.43
CA HIS A 87 -3.04 -5.35 0.25
C HIS A 87 -2.97 -6.85 0.03
N ASN A 88 -2.57 -7.28 -1.16
CA ASN A 88 -2.26 -8.69 -1.38
C ASN A 88 -0.93 -9.01 -0.69
N VAL A 89 -0.95 -9.85 0.34
CA VAL A 89 0.27 -10.23 1.09
C VAL A 89 0.89 -11.52 0.57
N THR A 90 0.45 -12.00 -0.58
CA THR A 90 0.89 -13.26 -1.20
C THR A 90 1.58 -13.03 -2.54
N ASN A 91 2.37 -14.01 -2.96
CA ASN A 91 2.96 -14.09 -4.30
C ASN A 91 1.99 -14.59 -5.37
N ASN A 92 0.71 -14.77 -5.06
CA ASN A 92 -0.31 -15.28 -5.97
C ASN A 92 -1.35 -14.19 -6.26
N MET A 93 -1.98 -14.25 -7.43
CA MET A 93 -3.11 -13.37 -7.75
C MET A 93 -4.30 -13.67 -6.83
N GLN A 94 -4.88 -12.63 -6.22
CA GLN A 94 -6.03 -12.75 -5.34
C GLN A 94 -7.26 -12.12 -5.97
N LYS A 95 -8.37 -12.87 -6.00
CA LYS A 95 -9.66 -12.42 -6.53
C LYS A 95 -10.75 -12.52 -5.48
N PHE A 96 -11.61 -11.52 -5.42
CA PHE A 96 -12.83 -11.51 -4.62
C PHE A 96 -13.82 -10.47 -5.15
N CYS A 97 -15.01 -10.42 -4.57
CA CYS A 97 -16.01 -9.42 -4.83
C CYS A 97 -16.50 -8.82 -3.51
N PHE A 98 -16.88 -7.55 -3.54
CA PHE A 98 -17.71 -6.97 -2.49
C PHE A 98 -19.18 -7.26 -2.77
N THR A 99 -19.97 -7.32 -1.70
CA THR A 99 -21.42 -7.27 -1.80
C THR A 99 -21.90 -5.81 -1.85
N LYS A 100 -23.01 -5.54 -2.51
CA LYS A 100 -23.61 -4.20 -2.56
C LYS A 100 -23.94 -3.73 -1.13
N ASN A 101 -23.72 -2.44 -0.83
CA ASN A 101 -23.90 -1.79 0.48
C ASN A 101 -22.92 -2.24 1.58
N GLN A 102 -21.96 -3.13 1.29
CA GLN A 102 -20.94 -3.52 2.24
C GLN A 102 -19.99 -2.32 2.50
N TYR A 103 -19.77 -1.96 3.78
CA TYR A 103 -18.87 -0.87 4.19
C TYR A 103 -19.17 0.52 3.58
N GLY A 104 -20.42 0.78 3.18
CA GLY A 104 -20.83 2.03 2.55
C GLY A 104 -20.59 2.08 1.03
N LEU A 105 -20.31 0.94 0.40
CA LEU A 105 -20.22 0.81 -1.06
C LEU A 105 -21.61 0.87 -1.69
N ASN A 106 -22.07 2.09 -1.99
CA ASN A 106 -23.40 2.33 -2.58
C ASN A 106 -23.43 2.12 -4.11
N LYS A 107 -22.24 2.18 -4.76
CA LYS A 107 -22.07 2.02 -6.21
C LYS A 107 -21.34 0.72 -6.51
N LYS A 108 -21.55 0.18 -7.71
CA LYS A 108 -20.81 -0.99 -8.25
C LYS A 108 -19.37 -0.67 -8.65
N GLU A 109 -18.99 0.60 -8.59
CA GLU A 109 -17.68 1.09 -9.00
C GLU A 109 -17.07 1.96 -7.90
N CYS A 110 -15.75 1.86 -7.75
CA CYS A 110 -14.96 2.68 -6.84
C CYS A 110 -13.68 3.13 -7.53
N PHE A 111 -13.19 4.31 -7.15
CA PHE A 111 -11.95 4.84 -7.71
C PHE A 111 -10.76 4.38 -6.87
N ASP A 112 -9.78 3.72 -7.51
CA ASP A 112 -8.50 3.40 -6.89
C ASP A 112 -7.54 4.57 -7.05
N ILE A 113 -7.22 5.24 -5.95
CA ILE A 113 -6.35 6.42 -5.95
C ILE A 113 -4.87 6.11 -6.23
N ILE A 114 -4.46 4.83 -6.20
CA ILE A 114 -3.08 4.45 -6.51
C ILE A 114 -2.89 4.32 -8.02
N SER A 115 -3.79 3.58 -8.68
CA SER A 115 -3.72 3.38 -10.14
C SER A 115 -4.47 4.44 -10.95
N GLU A 116 -5.23 5.31 -10.28
CA GLU A 116 -6.10 6.34 -10.86
C GLU A 116 -7.14 5.75 -11.82
N LYS A 117 -7.68 4.58 -11.48
CA LYS A 117 -8.65 3.84 -12.30
C LYS A 117 -9.94 3.58 -11.54
N THR A 118 -11.04 3.56 -12.28
CA THR A 118 -12.31 3.06 -11.79
C THR A 118 -12.30 1.54 -11.79
N ILE A 119 -12.64 0.95 -10.65
CA ILE A 119 -12.63 -0.49 -10.38
C ILE A 119 -14.06 -0.96 -10.13
N ASN A 120 -14.46 -2.04 -10.79
CA ASN A 120 -15.72 -2.73 -10.50
C ASN A 120 -15.57 -3.57 -9.22
N ILE A 121 -16.35 -3.24 -8.19
CA ILE A 121 -16.26 -3.88 -6.87
C ILE A 121 -16.74 -5.34 -6.87
N GLU A 122 -17.51 -5.75 -7.87
CA GLU A 122 -17.98 -7.12 -8.05
C GLU A 122 -16.90 -8.02 -8.68
N LYS A 123 -15.77 -7.45 -9.15
CA LYS A 123 -14.69 -8.17 -9.84
C LYS A 123 -13.31 -7.64 -9.44
N ILE A 124 -12.98 -7.66 -8.15
CA ILE A 124 -11.67 -7.25 -7.67
C ILE A 124 -10.63 -8.34 -7.97
N SER A 125 -9.49 -7.92 -8.54
CA SER A 125 -8.33 -8.77 -8.79
C SER A 125 -7.05 -8.02 -8.46
N LEU A 126 -6.30 -8.50 -7.46
CA LEU A 126 -4.98 -7.97 -7.10
C LEU A 126 -3.90 -8.92 -7.59
N LYS A 127 -2.94 -8.40 -8.35
CA LYS A 127 -1.69 -9.10 -8.70
C LYS A 127 -0.87 -9.41 -7.44
N PRO A 128 0.11 -10.33 -7.50
CA PRO A 128 1.06 -10.57 -6.41
C PRO A 128 1.59 -9.26 -5.82
N TYR A 129 1.48 -9.10 -4.50
CA TYR A 129 1.92 -7.91 -3.75
C TYR A 129 1.29 -6.57 -4.15
N GLN A 130 0.28 -6.56 -5.02
CA GLN A 130 -0.41 -5.35 -5.40
C GLN A 130 -1.22 -4.79 -4.23
N ILE A 131 -1.28 -3.46 -4.18
CA ILE A 131 -2.14 -2.70 -3.29
C ILE A 131 -3.17 -1.90 -4.09
N MET A 132 -4.34 -1.65 -3.51
CA MET A 132 -5.38 -0.78 -4.05
C MET A 132 -5.98 0.03 -2.90
N TRP A 133 -6.19 1.33 -3.09
CA TRP A 133 -6.86 2.18 -2.11
C TRP A 133 -8.16 2.72 -2.72
N LEU A 134 -9.27 2.09 -2.37
CA LEU A 134 -10.58 2.35 -2.98
C LEU A 134 -11.30 3.46 -2.21
N LYS A 135 -11.54 4.59 -2.87
CA LYS A 135 -12.30 5.70 -2.32
C LYS A 135 -13.79 5.37 -2.33
N ILE A 136 -14.43 5.47 -1.16
CA ILE A 136 -15.85 5.22 -0.98
C ILE A 136 -16.57 6.58 -1.02
N PHE A 137 -17.64 6.68 -1.80
CA PHE A 137 -18.48 7.87 -1.94
C PHE A 137 -19.86 7.65 -1.32
#